data_AF-A0A5N6RL43-F1
#
_entry.id   AF-A0A5N6RL43-F1
#
_cell.length_a   1.000
_cell.length_b   1.000
_cell.length_c   1.000
_cell.angle_alpha   90.00
_cell.angle_beta   90.00
_cell.angle_gamma   90.00
#
_symmetry.space_group_name_H-M   'P 1'
#
loop_
_entity.id
_entity.type
_entity.pdbx_description
1 polymer ?
#
loop_
_entity_poly.entity_id
_entity_poly.type
_entity_poly.pdbx_seq_one_letter_code
_entity_poly.pdbx_strand_id
1 'polypeptide(L)'
;MEIFKTHEFFHEKPTVYFMCKGENKTMLPDVKEVHVLYSFKGEESWQPLTEFSNKKCKRCGFYEEDMFKSDDIFEEWEFCPSDFSIPDGKYIRIKDKEFNATFLCPECVPFANASSSSSDSHDRGKGMHVAVIILISAVVSTVSILGVVGAYKYWQRRKREHDQARFLKLFEDGDDIEDELGLGTVI
;
A
#
# COMPACT_ATOMS: atom_id res chain seq x y z
N MET A 1 1.35 -6.76 -19.46
CA MET A 1 0.21 -5.90 -19.79
C MET A 1 -1.00 -6.77 -20.02
N GLU A 2 -2.16 -6.29 -19.61
CA GLU A 2 -3.44 -6.93 -19.84
C GLU A 2 -4.44 -5.84 -20.21
N ILE A 3 -5.29 -6.10 -21.20
CA ILE A 3 -6.38 -5.23 -21.61
C ILE A 3 -7.69 -5.92 -21.25
N PHE A 4 -8.61 -5.20 -20.63
CA PHE A 4 -9.90 -5.71 -20.19
C PHE A 4 -11.05 -5.32 -21.12
N LYS A 5 -10.86 -4.27 -21.92
CA LYS A 5 -11.88 -3.74 -22.82
C LYS A 5 -11.21 -3.11 -24.04
N THR A 6 -11.82 -3.28 -25.21
CA THR A 6 -11.47 -2.58 -26.45
C THR A 6 -12.59 -1.58 -26.78
N HIS A 7 -12.23 -0.54 -27.52
CA HIS A 7 -13.17 0.46 -28.02
C HIS A 7 -13.60 0.20 -29.48
N GLU A 8 -13.01 -0.83 -30.10
CA GLU A 8 -13.43 -1.36 -31.41
C GLU A 8 -14.89 -1.80 -31.42
N PHE A 9 -15.65 -1.30 -32.41
CA PHE A 9 -17.09 -1.52 -32.51
C PHE A 9 -17.45 -2.79 -33.30
N PHE A 10 -16.58 -3.21 -34.21
CA PHE A 10 -16.69 -4.47 -34.95
C PHE A 10 -15.61 -5.44 -34.46
N HIS A 11 -15.78 -6.74 -34.67
CA HIS A 11 -14.89 -7.82 -34.20
C HIS A 11 -13.46 -7.80 -34.80
N GLU A 12 -12.90 -6.62 -35.04
CA GLU A 12 -11.52 -6.38 -35.39
C GLU A 12 -10.64 -6.54 -34.15
N LYS A 13 -9.39 -6.94 -34.38
CA LYS A 13 -8.42 -7.09 -33.30
C LYS A 13 -7.96 -5.68 -32.91
N PRO A 14 -7.91 -5.36 -31.60
CA PRO A 14 -7.46 -4.05 -31.16
C PRO A 14 -6.04 -3.80 -31.64
N THR A 15 -5.79 -2.60 -32.15
CA THR A 15 -4.45 -2.15 -32.53
C THR A 15 -3.97 -1.14 -31.51
N VAL A 16 -3.26 -1.63 -30.49
CA VAL A 16 -2.87 -0.82 -29.34
C VAL A 16 -1.47 -0.29 -29.50
N TYR A 17 -1.27 0.97 -29.11
CA TYR A 17 0.05 1.58 -29.08
C TYR A 17 0.26 2.43 -27.83
N PHE A 18 1.52 2.58 -27.45
CA PHE A 18 1.96 3.51 -26.42
C PHE A 18 2.65 4.71 -27.07
N MET A 19 2.37 5.91 -26.58
CA MET A 19 3.01 7.12 -27.09
C MET A 19 3.20 8.15 -25.98
N CYS A 20 4.36 8.78 -25.95
CA CYS A 20 4.63 9.98 -25.18
C CYS A 20 4.64 11.21 -26.09
N LYS A 21 4.16 12.35 -25.57
CA LYS A 21 4.11 13.60 -26.34
C LYS A 21 5.50 14.00 -26.83
N GLY A 22 5.66 14.09 -28.15
CA GLY A 22 6.92 14.44 -28.80
C GLY A 22 7.84 13.25 -29.10
N GLU A 23 7.39 12.02 -28.85
CA GLU A 23 8.10 10.78 -29.21
C GLU A 23 7.35 10.01 -30.31
N ASN A 24 8.01 8.99 -30.86
CA ASN A 24 7.38 8.11 -31.84
C ASN A 24 6.38 7.17 -31.17
N LYS A 25 5.30 6.83 -31.89
CA LYS A 25 4.36 5.80 -31.45
C LYS A 25 5.04 4.43 -31.41
N THR A 26 4.77 3.68 -30.36
CA THR A 26 5.27 2.33 -30.17
C THR A 26 4.11 1.34 -30.25
N MET A 27 4.01 0.62 -31.36
CA MET A 27 2.95 -0.36 -31.59
C MET A 27 3.15 -1.58 -30.68
N LEU A 28 2.05 -2.12 -30.16
CA LEU A 28 2.05 -3.33 -29.33
C LEU A 28 1.41 -4.48 -30.12
N PRO A 29 2.11 -5.03 -31.13
CA PRO A 29 1.53 -5.97 -32.07
C PRO A 29 1.03 -7.26 -31.41
N ASP A 30 1.54 -7.62 -30.23
CA ASP A 30 1.14 -8.85 -29.55
C ASP A 30 -0.17 -8.70 -28.75
N VAL A 31 -0.58 -7.48 -28.43
CA VAL A 31 -1.76 -7.22 -27.60
C VAL A 31 -3.02 -7.22 -28.47
N LYS A 32 -3.60 -8.41 -28.69
CA LYS A 32 -4.70 -8.63 -29.66
C LYS A 32 -6.01 -9.13 -29.04
N GLU A 33 -5.98 -9.52 -27.78
CA GLU A 33 -7.11 -10.16 -27.11
C GLU A 33 -7.27 -9.58 -25.71
N VAL A 34 -8.52 -9.37 -25.30
CA VAL A 34 -8.87 -8.97 -23.95
C VAL A 34 -8.69 -10.12 -22.96
N HIS A 35 -8.44 -9.80 -21.70
CA HIS A 35 -8.25 -10.75 -20.59
C HIS A 35 -7.08 -11.72 -20.80
N VAL A 36 -6.09 -11.33 -21.61
CA VAL A 36 -4.84 -12.08 -21.80
C VAL A 36 -3.69 -11.29 -21.20
N LEU A 37 -2.89 -11.96 -20.37
CA LEU A 37 -1.67 -11.40 -19.80
C LEU A 37 -0.51 -11.54 -20.79
N TYR A 38 -0.08 -10.42 -21.34
CA TYR A 38 1.10 -10.32 -22.19
C TYR A 38 2.32 -9.95 -21.34
N SER A 39 3.39 -10.74 -21.43
CA SER A 39 4.65 -10.48 -20.73
C SER A 39 5.79 -10.32 -21.73
N PHE A 40 6.46 -9.18 -21.68
CA PHE A 40 7.61 -8.88 -22.55
C PHE A 40 8.91 -9.24 -21.82
N LYS A 41 9.89 -9.77 -22.55
CA LYS A 41 11.14 -10.30 -21.97
C LYS A 41 12.31 -9.33 -21.99
N GLY A 42 12.18 -8.21 -22.69
CA GLY A 42 13.25 -7.21 -22.84
C GLY A 42 14.02 -7.34 -24.16
N GLU A 43 13.67 -8.33 -24.98
CA GLU A 43 14.33 -8.63 -26.25
C GLU A 43 13.53 -8.11 -27.46
N GLU A 44 12.27 -7.74 -27.24
CA GLU A 44 11.34 -7.33 -28.29
C GLU A 44 11.60 -5.88 -28.72
N SER A 45 11.70 -5.65 -30.04
CA SER A 45 12.07 -4.34 -30.60
C SER A 45 10.98 -3.26 -30.51
N TRP A 46 9.76 -3.66 -30.20
CA TRP A 46 8.57 -2.80 -30.16
C TRP A 46 8.11 -2.54 -28.74
N GLN A 47 8.95 -2.82 -27.74
CA GLN A 47 8.64 -2.43 -26.37
C GLN A 47 8.55 -0.91 -26.23
N PRO A 48 7.59 -0.39 -25.45
CA PRO A 48 7.54 1.02 -25.09
C PRO A 48 8.79 1.42 -24.30
N LEU A 49 9.77 2.00 -24.99
CA LEU A 49 10.97 2.55 -24.38
C LEU A 49 10.85 4.08 -24.39
N THR A 50 10.93 4.69 -23.22
CA THR A 50 10.96 6.13 -23.05
C THR A 50 12.19 6.51 -22.24
N GLU A 51 12.98 7.43 -22.78
CA GLU A 51 14.13 7.99 -22.08
C GLU A 51 13.71 9.25 -21.32
N PHE A 52 14.09 9.37 -20.05
CA PHE A 52 13.83 10.59 -19.29
C PHE A 52 15.04 11.50 -19.30
N SER A 53 14.91 12.68 -19.91
CA SER A 53 15.92 13.73 -19.77
C SER A 53 15.79 14.39 -18.39
N ASN A 54 16.53 13.89 -17.40
CA ASN A 54 16.48 14.31 -15.98
C ASN A 54 15.15 13.95 -15.27
N LYS A 55 14.78 14.72 -14.25
CA LYS A 55 13.56 14.56 -13.42
C LYS A 55 12.25 15.00 -14.10
N LYS A 56 12.25 15.27 -15.41
CA LYS A 56 11.06 15.79 -16.10
C LYS A 56 10.13 14.65 -16.47
N CYS A 57 8.90 14.74 -16.02
CA CYS A 57 7.83 13.83 -16.44
C CYS A 57 7.43 14.11 -17.89
N LYS A 58 6.90 13.07 -18.54
CA LYS A 58 6.31 13.15 -19.88
C LYS A 58 4.83 12.84 -19.80
N ARG A 59 4.03 13.45 -20.68
CA ARG A 59 2.64 13.04 -20.85
C ARG A 59 2.61 11.88 -21.83
N CYS A 60 2.19 10.72 -21.37
CA CYS A 60 2.15 9.49 -22.16
C CYS A 60 0.79 8.82 -22.01
N GLY A 61 0.47 7.93 -22.94
CA GLY A 61 -0.80 7.22 -22.92
C GLY A 61 -0.78 5.91 -23.70
N PHE A 62 -1.81 5.11 -23.44
CA PHE A 62 -2.21 4.01 -24.31
C PHE A 62 -3.39 4.45 -25.16
N TYR A 63 -3.33 4.05 -26.42
CA TYR A 63 -4.30 4.40 -27.44
C TYR A 63 -4.65 3.17 -28.26
N GLU A 64 -5.81 3.21 -28.88
CA GLU A 64 -6.31 2.21 -29.82
C GLU A 64 -6.47 2.89 -31.17
N GLU A 65 -5.72 2.41 -32.18
CA GLU A 65 -5.74 3.00 -33.52
C GLU A 65 -7.04 2.63 -34.24
N ASP A 66 -7.73 3.63 -34.77
CA ASP A 66 -9.01 3.46 -35.46
C ASP A 66 -8.87 3.72 -36.97
N MET A 67 -9.52 2.88 -37.79
CA MET A 67 -9.47 3.06 -39.25
C MET A 67 -10.30 4.24 -39.77
N PHE A 68 -11.40 4.59 -39.10
CA PHE A 68 -12.43 5.49 -39.64
C PHE A 68 -12.78 6.69 -38.75
N LYS A 69 -12.22 6.75 -37.55
CA LYS A 69 -12.40 7.85 -36.59
C LYS A 69 -11.06 8.20 -35.96
N SER A 70 -11.06 9.20 -35.08
CA SER A 70 -9.90 9.47 -34.24
C SER A 70 -9.66 8.31 -33.28
N ASP A 71 -8.41 7.91 -33.14
CA ASP A 71 -7.95 6.89 -32.21
C ASP A 71 -8.55 7.08 -30.81
N ASP A 72 -9.10 5.99 -30.27
CA ASP A 72 -9.61 5.97 -28.92
C ASP A 72 -8.46 6.03 -27.89
N ILE A 73 -8.72 6.73 -26.79
CA ILE A 73 -7.75 6.92 -25.71
C ILE A 73 -8.17 6.03 -24.55
N PHE A 74 -7.34 5.05 -24.18
CA PHE A 74 -7.52 4.33 -22.91
C PHE A 74 -7.24 5.28 -21.74
N GLU A 75 -6.03 5.84 -21.72
CA GLU A 75 -5.65 6.82 -20.71
C GLU A 75 -4.42 7.60 -21.14
N GLU A 76 -4.42 8.91 -20.85
CA GLU A 76 -3.22 9.74 -20.84
C GLU A 76 -2.92 10.17 -19.40
N TRP A 77 -1.65 10.07 -19.00
CA TRP A 77 -1.21 10.47 -17.66
C TRP A 77 0.20 11.06 -17.69
N GLU A 78 0.61 11.64 -16.55
CA GLU A 78 2.00 12.05 -16.33
C GLU A 78 2.82 10.83 -15.93
N PHE A 79 3.73 10.44 -16.82
CA PHE A 79 4.67 9.35 -16.62
C PHE A 79 5.99 9.93 -16.16
N CYS A 80 6.40 9.61 -14.94
CA CYS A 80 7.55 10.21 -14.26
C CYS A 80 8.62 9.17 -13.88
N PRO A 81 9.91 9.56 -13.85
CA PRO A 81 10.97 8.71 -13.28
C PRO A 81 10.72 8.33 -11.82
N SER A 82 10.03 9.18 -11.06
CA SER A 82 9.71 8.96 -9.65
C SER A 82 8.63 7.91 -9.39
N ASP A 83 7.91 7.48 -10.44
CA ASP A 83 6.82 6.51 -10.29
C ASP A 83 7.33 5.07 -10.14
N PHE A 84 8.60 4.84 -10.49
CA PHE A 84 9.24 3.54 -10.36
C PHE A 84 9.64 3.24 -8.92
N SER A 85 9.16 2.11 -8.42
CA SER A 85 9.44 1.64 -7.07
C SER A 85 10.85 1.06 -6.95
N ILE A 86 11.52 1.32 -5.83
CA ILE A 86 12.79 0.69 -5.45
C ILE A 86 12.47 -0.60 -4.68
N PRO A 87 13.20 -1.71 -4.90
CA PRO A 87 14.48 -1.85 -5.62
C PRO A 87 14.39 -2.41 -7.05
N ASP A 88 13.22 -2.84 -7.50
CA ASP A 88 13.02 -3.56 -8.76
C ASP A 88 12.77 -2.64 -9.96
N GLY A 89 12.69 -1.32 -9.73
CA GLY A 89 12.44 -0.34 -10.78
C GLY A 89 11.10 -0.55 -11.46
N LYS A 90 10.10 -1.02 -10.71
CA LYS A 90 8.79 -1.40 -11.23
C LYS A 90 7.78 -0.29 -11.03
N TYR A 91 7.00 -0.01 -12.06
CA TYR A 91 5.84 0.87 -11.98
C TYR A 91 4.61 0.14 -12.53
N ILE A 92 3.51 0.17 -11.79
CA ILE A 92 2.26 -0.48 -12.19
C ILE A 92 1.21 0.61 -12.41
N ARG A 93 0.63 0.65 -13.61
CA ARG A 93 -0.46 1.55 -13.96
C ARG A 93 -1.72 0.74 -14.22
N ILE A 94 -2.76 1.04 -13.44
CA ILE A 94 -4.07 0.41 -13.55
C ILE A 94 -5.09 1.47 -13.93
N LYS A 95 -5.93 1.14 -14.92
CA LYS A 95 -7.13 1.89 -15.28
C LYS A 95 -8.32 0.96 -15.12
N ASP A 96 -9.31 1.38 -14.31
CA ASP A 96 -10.45 0.55 -13.98
C ASP A 96 -11.14 0.02 -15.24
N LYS A 97 -11.28 -1.32 -15.33
CA LYS A 97 -11.93 -2.06 -16.43
C LYS A 97 -11.37 -1.82 -17.84
N GLU A 98 -10.22 -1.18 -17.99
CA GLU A 98 -9.61 -0.96 -19.30
C GLU A 98 -8.28 -1.67 -19.45
N PHE A 99 -7.31 -1.43 -18.57
CA PHE A 99 -6.01 -2.11 -18.66
C PHE A 99 -5.26 -2.18 -17.33
N ASN A 100 -4.30 -3.09 -17.30
CA ASN A 100 -3.24 -3.19 -16.30
C ASN A 100 -1.89 -3.29 -17.01
N ALA A 101 -1.04 -2.29 -16.82
CA ALA A 101 0.29 -2.24 -17.41
C ALA A 101 1.35 -2.19 -16.31
N THR A 102 2.46 -2.88 -16.57
CA THR A 102 3.65 -2.83 -15.72
C THR A 102 4.81 -2.36 -16.59
N PHE A 103 5.50 -1.33 -16.11
CA PHE A 103 6.70 -0.77 -16.72
C PHE A 103 7.91 -1.12 -15.85
N LEU A 104 9.06 -1.29 -16.50
CA LEU A 104 10.32 -1.60 -15.84
C LEU A 104 11.35 -0.55 -16.22
N CYS A 105 12.09 -0.06 -15.23
CA CYS A 105 13.23 0.81 -15.41
C CYS A 105 14.36 0.37 -14.47
N PRO A 106 15.20 -0.59 -14.91
CA PRO A 106 16.34 -1.07 -14.11
C PRO A 106 17.34 0.05 -13.77
N GLU A 107 17.48 1.05 -14.65
CA GLU A 107 18.37 2.20 -14.47
C GLU A 107 17.81 3.27 -13.51
N CYS A 108 16.49 3.28 -13.27
CA CYS A 108 15.86 4.17 -12.29
C CYS A 108 16.15 3.74 -10.85
N VAL A 109 16.70 2.54 -10.66
CA VAL A 109 17.21 2.08 -9.37
C VAL A 109 18.56 2.74 -9.15
N PRO A 110 18.77 3.52 -8.07
CA PRO A 110 20.07 4.13 -7.83
C PRO A 110 21.13 3.03 -7.72
N PHE A 111 22.05 2.97 -8.69
CA PHE A 111 23.21 2.09 -8.64
C PHE A 111 23.93 2.35 -7.31
N ALA A 112 24.11 1.30 -6.51
CA ALA A 112 24.82 1.39 -5.23
C ALA A 112 26.28 1.86 -5.35
N ASN A 113 26.80 2.11 -6.57
CA ASN A 113 28.16 2.55 -6.86
C ASN A 113 28.23 3.65 -7.94
N ALA A 114 27.55 4.78 -7.74
CA ALA A 114 27.88 6.01 -8.48
C ALA A 114 28.00 7.19 -7.51
N SER A 115 29.21 7.39 -7.01
CA SER A 115 29.61 8.52 -6.19
C SER A 115 29.54 9.85 -6.96
N SER A 116 28.77 10.78 -6.41
CA SER A 116 28.92 12.24 -6.46
C SER A 116 29.01 12.95 -7.82
N SER A 117 27.91 13.60 -8.22
CA SER A 117 27.98 14.97 -8.75
C SER A 117 26.68 15.75 -8.51
N SER A 118 26.83 16.85 -7.76
CA SER A 118 25.98 18.04 -7.66
C SER A 118 24.53 17.91 -7.19
N SER A 119 24.40 18.17 -5.88
CA SER A 119 23.34 18.92 -5.20
C SER A 119 22.46 19.83 -6.07
N ASP A 120 21.14 19.59 -6.03
CA ASP A 120 20.20 20.62 -5.56
C ASP A 120 18.97 19.93 -4.96
N SER A 121 18.87 20.00 -3.65
CA SER A 121 17.85 19.35 -2.83
C SER A 121 16.83 20.38 -2.39
N HIS A 122 15.78 20.56 -3.18
CA HIS A 122 14.49 21.00 -2.65
C HIS A 122 13.66 19.80 -2.21
N ASP A 123 14.16 19.08 -1.21
CA ASP A 123 13.41 18.06 -0.49
C ASP A 123 12.67 18.74 0.68
N ARG A 124 11.65 19.54 0.35
CA ARG A 124 10.83 20.24 1.35
C ARG A 124 9.58 19.45 1.76
N GLY A 125 9.37 18.26 1.17
CA GLY A 125 8.19 17.41 1.40
C GLY A 125 8.47 16.11 2.15
N LYS A 126 9.62 15.45 1.94
CA LYS A 126 9.85 14.11 2.50
C LYS A 126 10.24 14.13 3.98
N GLY A 127 11.00 15.15 4.41
CA GLY A 127 11.40 15.31 5.81
C GLY A 127 10.23 15.52 6.78
N MET A 128 9.21 16.29 6.36
CA MET A 128 8.04 16.57 7.20
C MET A 128 7.15 15.34 7.37
N HIS A 129 6.95 14.54 6.31
CA HIS A 129 6.14 13.32 6.39
C HIS A 129 6.80 12.25 7.29
N VAL A 130 8.12 12.07 7.20
CA VAL A 130 8.86 11.14 8.06
C VAL A 130 8.84 11.59 9.52
N ALA A 131 9.04 12.89 9.79
CA ALA A 131 8.96 13.43 11.16
C ALA A 131 7.56 13.24 11.77
N VAL A 132 6.50 13.47 10.99
CA VAL A 132 5.11 13.27 11.44
C VAL A 132 4.82 11.81 11.77
N ILE A 133 5.28 10.86 10.95
CA ILE A 133 5.12 9.42 11.22
C ILE A 133 5.82 9.04 12.54
N ILE A 134 7.06 9.49 12.74
CA ILE A 134 7.82 9.19 13.96
C ILE A 134 7.09 9.75 15.19
N LEU A 135 6.61 11.00 15.12
CA LEU A 135 5.87 11.61 16.23
C LEU A 135 4.58 10.86 16.56
N ILE A 136 3.78 10.48 15.55
CA ILE A 136 2.55 9.71 15.76
C ILE A 136 2.87 8.35 16.41
N SER A 137 3.90 7.64 15.93
CA SER A 137 4.31 6.34 16.48
C SER A 137 4.73 6.44 17.95
N ALA A 138 5.43 7.50 18.33
CA ALA A 138 5.84 7.75 19.71
C ALA A 138 4.63 8.04 20.62
N VAL A 139 3.67 8.83 20.15
CA VAL A 139 2.43 9.13 20.89
C VAL A 139 1.58 7.89 21.09
N VAL A 140 1.38 7.07 20.05
CA VAL A 140 0.60 5.84 20.16
C VAL A 140 1.24 4.85 21.15
N SER A 141 2.57 4.71 21.09
CA SER A 141 3.31 3.83 21.99
C SER A 141 3.18 4.26 23.45
N THR A 142 3.31 5.56 23.73
CA THR A 142 3.19 6.10 25.10
C THR A 142 1.78 5.95 25.66
N VAL A 143 0.74 6.26 24.87
CA VAL A 143 -0.67 6.07 25.28
C VAL A 143 -0.97 4.61 25.56
N SER A 144 -0.46 3.69 24.74
CA SER A 144 -0.67 2.25 24.91
C SER A 144 -0.06 1.74 26.22
N ILE A 145 1.18 2.15 26.53
CA ILE A 145 1.85 1.76 27.78
C ILE A 145 1.07 2.29 28.99
N LEU A 146 0.65 3.56 28.98
CA LEU A 146 -0.15 4.14 30.06
C LEU A 146 -1.50 3.43 30.24
N GLY A 147 -2.16 3.07 29.13
CA GLY A 147 -3.41 2.31 29.14
C GLY A 147 -3.27 0.95 29.80
N VAL A 148 -2.23 0.19 29.43
CA VAL A 148 -1.95 -1.14 30.01
C VAL A 148 -1.62 -1.03 31.50
N VAL A 149 -0.76 -0.09 31.90
CA VAL A 149 -0.41 0.13 33.31
C VAL A 149 -1.63 0.56 34.12
N GLY A 150 -2.47 1.44 33.57
CA GLY A 150 -3.73 1.87 34.18
C GLY A 150 -4.70 0.72 34.39
N ALA A 151 -4.93 -0.08 33.35
CA ALA A 151 -5.80 -1.26 33.41
C ALA A 151 -5.26 -2.31 34.39
N TYR A 152 -3.95 -2.56 34.38
CA TYR A 152 -3.30 -3.48 35.33
C TYR A 152 -3.46 -3.01 36.77
N LYS A 153 -3.19 -1.73 37.06
CA LYS A 153 -3.33 -1.15 38.40
C LYS A 153 -4.80 -1.14 38.86
N TYR A 154 -5.73 -0.88 37.94
CA TYR A 154 -7.17 -0.96 38.21
C TYR A 154 -7.61 -2.39 38.53
N TRP A 155 -7.21 -3.37 37.72
CA TRP A 155 -7.49 -4.77 37.95
C TRP A 155 -6.91 -5.25 39.29
N GLN A 156 -5.67 -4.85 39.59
CA GLN A 156 -5.02 -5.19 40.85
C GLN A 156 -5.74 -4.59 42.07
N ARG A 157 -6.28 -3.37 41.95
CA ARG A 157 -7.13 -2.77 43.01
C ARG A 157 -8.43 -3.55 43.19
N ARG A 158 -9.14 -3.84 42.10
CA ARG A 158 -10.39 -4.60 42.12
C ARG A 158 -10.21 -6.01 42.66
N LYS A 159 -9.06 -6.64 42.38
CA LYS A 159 -8.69 -7.95 42.92
C LYS A 159 -8.56 -7.89 44.45
N ARG A 160 -7.91 -6.86 45.00
CA ARG A 160 -7.77 -6.68 46.45
C ARG A 160 -9.12 -6.46 47.13
N GLU A 161 -10.03 -5.71 46.52
CA GLU A 161 -11.39 -5.52 47.04
C GLU A 161 -12.16 -6.85 47.09
N HIS A 162 -12.04 -7.68 46.04
CA HIS A 162 -12.65 -9.00 46.00
C HIS A 162 -12.08 -9.95 47.06
N ASP A 163 -10.76 -9.92 47.28
CA ASP A 163 -10.10 -10.78 48.28
C ASP A 163 -10.46 -10.33 49.71
N GLN A 164 -10.61 -9.02 49.96
CA GLN A 164 -11.11 -8.51 51.25
C GLN A 164 -12.57 -8.86 51.50
N ALA A 165 -13.46 -8.70 50.50
CA ALA A 165 -14.87 -9.09 50.64
C ALA A 165 -15.01 -10.61 50.88
N ARG A 166 -14.17 -11.44 50.24
CA ARG A 166 -14.14 -12.89 50.46
C ARG A 166 -13.61 -13.25 51.85
N PHE A 167 -12.64 -12.50 52.37
CA PHE A 167 -12.12 -12.71 53.72
C PHE A 167 -13.15 -12.30 54.77
N LEU A 168 -13.82 -11.16 54.60
CA LEU A 168 -14.84 -10.68 55.54
C LEU A 168 -16.04 -11.63 55.61
N LYS A 169 -16.43 -12.21 54.48
CA LYS A 169 -17.44 -13.28 54.43
C LYS A 169 -17.08 -14.51 55.27
N LEU A 170 -15.79 -14.85 55.40
CA LEU A 170 -15.36 -15.98 56.25
C LEU A 170 -15.48 -15.68 57.74
N PHE A 171 -15.49 -14.41 58.16
CA PHE A 171 -15.77 -14.02 59.55
C PHE A 171 -17.27 -13.91 59.79
N GLU A 172 -18.04 -13.37 58.84
CA GLU A 172 -19.50 -13.27 58.94
C GLU A 172 -20.16 -14.66 58.96
N ASP A 173 -19.77 -15.57 58.06
CA ASP A 173 -20.23 -16.97 58.07
C ASP A 173 -19.62 -17.76 59.27
N GLY A 174 -18.67 -17.19 60.02
CA GLY A 174 -18.07 -17.80 61.23
C GLY A 174 -18.75 -17.35 62.53
N ASP A 175 -19.21 -16.10 62.57
CA ASP A 175 -19.96 -15.51 63.70
C ASP A 175 -21.43 -16.03 63.71
N ASP A 176 -21.99 -16.40 62.55
CA ASP A 176 -23.33 -17.04 62.43
C ASP A 176 -23.33 -18.54 62.81
N ILE A 177 -22.17 -19.14 63.15
CA ILE A 177 -22.07 -20.54 63.62
C ILE A 177 -22.10 -20.61 65.17
N GLU A 178 -21.97 -19.50 65.89
CA GLU A 178 -22.02 -19.51 67.37
C GLU A 178 -23.47 -19.56 67.91
N ASP A 179 -24.49 -19.31 67.09
CA ASP A 179 -25.91 -19.37 67.51
C ASP A 179 -26.61 -20.75 67.30
N GLU A 180 -25.94 -21.77 66.72
CA GLU A 180 -26.52 -23.12 66.53
C GLU A 180 -25.74 -24.29 67.18
N LEU A 181 -24.73 -24.05 68.01
CA LEU A 181 -24.06 -25.11 68.80
C LEU A 181 -24.68 -25.25 70.19
N GLY A 182 -25.92 -25.77 70.20
CA GLY A 182 -26.58 -26.32 71.37
C GLY A 182 -25.69 -27.31 72.11
N LEU A 183 -25.21 -26.89 73.28
CA LEU A 183 -24.43 -27.65 74.25
C LEU A 183 -25.28 -28.80 74.83
N GLY A 184 -25.45 -29.86 74.05
CA GLY A 184 -25.87 -31.16 74.53
C GLY A 184 -24.68 -31.92 75.09
N THR A 185 -24.52 -31.94 76.41
CA THR A 185 -23.77 -33.00 77.09
C THR A 185 -24.60 -33.51 78.25
N VAL A 186 -25.12 -34.71 78.06
CA VAL A 186 -25.61 -35.63 79.09
C VAL A 186 -24.43 -35.98 79.99
N ILE A 187 -24.50 -35.60 81.27
CA ILE A 187 -24.48 -36.50 82.44
C ILE A 187 -25.37 -35.87 83.51
#